data_AF-A0A2P2LHN0-F1
#
_entry.id   AF-A0A2P2LHN0-F1
#
_cell.length_a   1.000
_cell.length_b   1.000
_cell.length_c   1.000
_cell.angle_alpha   90.00
_cell.angle_beta   90.00
_cell.angle_gamma   90.00
#
_symmetry.space_group_name_H-M   'P 1'
#
loop_
_entity.id
_entity.type
_entity.pdbx_description
1 polymer ?
#
loop_
_entity_poly.entity_id
_entity_poly.type
_entity_poly.pdbx_seq_one_letter_code
_entity_poly.pdbx_strand_id
1 'polypeptide(L)'
;MQSFVDLQFPNGQFTYVSGEGLTTSAFIPFCGGLLQAQGQYPGEMRFSFSCKNKWGTRITPIIQWPDKSFMLGFEQALAWQRSGLIVRPALQFSLCPTFGGSNPGLRAELIHSVNDQLSLICGCAYMTHPSVFASLSVGRSKWNGNVGSSGIVVRLDTPLSDVGRPSFSVQINSGVEF
;
A
#
# COMPACT_ATOMS: atom_id res chain seq x y z
N MET A 1 22.46 23.00 5.13
CA MET A 1 22.73 21.63 5.61
C MET A 1 21.49 21.21 6.39
N GLN A 2 20.63 20.35 5.84
CA GLN A 2 19.47 19.84 6.57
C GLN A 2 19.95 18.80 7.57
N SER A 3 19.56 18.93 8.84
CA SER A 3 19.78 17.87 9.83
C SER A 3 18.77 16.75 9.58
N PHE A 4 19.30 15.54 9.39
CA PHE A 4 18.56 14.31 9.16
C PHE A 4 18.96 13.32 10.26
N VAL A 5 17.97 12.75 10.94
CA VAL A 5 18.18 11.71 11.94
C VAL A 5 17.23 10.57 11.63
N ASP A 6 17.76 9.38 11.37
CA ASP A 6 16.97 8.16 11.19
C ASP A 6 17.40 7.13 12.22
N LEU A 7 16.48 6.79 13.12
CA LEU A 7 16.64 5.81 14.18
C LEU A 7 15.72 4.64 13.85
N GLN A 8 16.30 3.54 13.40
CA GLN A 8 15.59 2.28 13.18
C GLN A 8 15.73 1.38 14.40
N PHE A 9 14.61 0.83 14.84
CA PHE A 9 14.55 -0.17 15.90
C PHE A 9 13.75 -1.39 15.42
N PRO A 10 13.85 -2.54 16.11
CA PRO A 10 13.28 -3.79 15.61
C PRO A 10 11.80 -3.74 15.24
N ASN A 11 11.05 -2.87 15.92
CA ASN A 11 9.59 -2.75 15.81
C ASN A 11 9.16 -1.33 15.40
N GLY A 12 10.02 -0.55 14.76
CA GLY A 12 9.67 0.82 14.39
C GLY A 12 10.80 1.62 13.78
N GLN A 13 10.45 2.78 13.27
CA GLN A 13 11.38 3.73 12.70
C GLN A 13 10.98 5.13 13.13
N PHE A 14 11.98 5.89 13.56
CA PHE A 14 11.86 7.29 13.89
C PHE A 14 12.76 8.09 12.98
N THR A 15 12.16 8.97 12.20
CA THR A 15 12.86 9.80 11.22
C THR A 15 12.54 11.26 11.50
N TYR A 16 13.57 12.06 11.69
CA TYR A 16 13.48 13.50 11.84
C TYR A 16 14.17 14.19 10.67
N VAL A 17 13.45 15.09 10.01
CA VAL A 17 13.94 15.90 8.89
C VAL A 17 13.72 17.36 9.23
N SER A 18 14.82 18.12 9.28
CA SER A 18 14.76 19.57 9.51
C SER A 18 13.97 20.27 8.41
N GLY A 19 12.79 20.80 8.78
CA GLY A 19 11.85 21.48 7.87
C GLY A 19 10.58 20.70 7.54
N GLU A 20 10.61 19.36 7.57
CA GLU A 20 9.44 18.50 7.28
C GLU A 20 8.81 17.89 8.55
N GLY A 21 9.54 17.92 9.67
CA GLY A 21 9.05 17.50 10.98
C GLY A 21 9.56 16.12 11.41
N LEU A 22 8.82 15.53 12.35
CA LEU A 22 9.15 14.27 13.01
C LEU A 22 8.19 13.19 12.54
N THR A 23 8.70 12.10 11.97
CA THR A 23 7.92 10.92 11.60
C THR A 23 8.29 9.79 12.54
N THR A 24 7.30 9.22 13.23
CA THR A 24 7.45 8.04 14.07
C THR A 24 6.57 6.93 13.54
N SER A 25 7.07 5.72 13.51
CA SER A 25 6.32 4.51 13.15
C SER A 25 6.66 3.40 14.12
N ALA A 26 5.65 2.67 14.54
CA ALA A 26 5.77 1.52 15.43
C ALA A 26 4.85 0.41 14.95
N PHE A 27 5.35 -0.82 15.03
CA PHE A 27 4.68 -2.03 14.59
C PHE A 27 4.69 -3.04 15.73
N ILE A 28 3.52 -3.52 16.14
CA ILE A 28 3.37 -4.42 17.27
C ILE A 28 2.49 -5.60 16.83
N PRO A 29 2.99 -6.84 16.86
CA PRO A 29 2.14 -8.00 16.62
C PRO A 29 1.15 -8.15 17.78
N PHE A 30 -0.14 -8.27 17.47
CA PHE A 30 -1.21 -8.37 18.47
C PHE A 30 -2.33 -9.29 17.99
N CYS A 31 -2.73 -10.26 18.84
CA CYS A 31 -3.81 -11.22 18.58
C CYS A 31 -3.77 -11.92 17.19
N GLY A 32 -2.57 -12.24 16.68
CA GLY A 32 -2.40 -12.85 15.36
C GLY A 32 -2.52 -11.89 14.17
N GLY A 33 -2.63 -10.59 14.45
CA GLY A 33 -2.51 -9.50 13.48
C GLY A 33 -1.32 -8.60 13.78
N LEU A 34 -1.19 -7.52 13.00
CA LEU A 34 -0.14 -6.51 13.13
C LEU A 34 -0.81 -5.15 13.36
N LEU A 35 -0.57 -4.55 14.52
CA LEU A 35 -0.88 -3.16 14.80
C LEU A 35 0.27 -2.29 14.28
N GLN A 36 -0.06 -1.24 13.54
CA GLN A 36 0.89 -0.25 13.06
C GLN A 36 0.34 1.13 13.41
N ALA A 37 1.12 1.88 14.19
CA ALA A 37 0.88 3.28 14.47
C ALA A 37 1.96 4.09 13.78
N GLN A 38 1.56 5.06 12.96
CA GLN A 38 2.44 6.00 12.30
C GLN A 38 1.97 7.41 12.65
N GLY A 39 2.87 8.28 13.06
CA GLY A 39 2.58 9.67 13.36
C GLY A 39 3.62 10.58 12.73
N GLN A 40 3.18 11.56 11.97
CA GLN A 40 3.99 12.67 11.51
C GLN A 40 3.59 13.91 12.31
N TYR A 41 4.56 14.54 12.96
CA TYR A 41 4.36 15.73 13.78
C TYR A 41 5.18 16.92 13.24
N PRO A 42 4.57 18.11 13.08
CA PRO A 42 3.14 18.41 13.23
C PRO A 42 2.33 17.85 12.04
N GLY A 43 1.21 17.16 12.30
CA GLY A 43 0.38 16.64 11.20
C GLY A 43 -0.35 15.34 11.48
N GLU A 44 -0.20 14.39 10.55
CA GLU A 44 -1.04 13.21 10.42
C GLU A 44 -0.66 12.06 11.35
N MET A 45 -1.65 11.53 12.06
CA MET A 45 -1.56 10.28 12.82
C MET A 45 -2.41 9.21 12.12
N ARG A 46 -1.76 8.13 11.70
CA ARG A 46 -2.35 6.98 11.05
C ARG A 46 -2.21 5.75 11.96
N PHE A 47 -3.33 5.25 12.44
CA PHE A 47 -3.41 3.96 13.13
C PHE A 47 -3.96 2.93 12.17
N SER A 48 -3.32 1.78 12.08
CA SER A 48 -3.75 0.67 11.23
C SER A 48 -3.61 -0.65 11.97
N PHE A 49 -4.56 -1.54 11.77
CA PHE A 49 -4.48 -2.91 12.26
C PHE A 49 -4.67 -3.82 11.07
N SER A 50 -3.87 -4.86 10.93
CA SER A 50 -3.96 -5.81 9.82
C SER A 50 -4.02 -7.23 10.37
N CYS A 51 -5.13 -7.92 10.17
CA CYS A 51 -5.26 -9.34 10.50
C CYS A 51 -5.52 -10.16 9.24
N LYS A 52 -4.97 -11.37 9.18
CA LYS A 52 -5.18 -12.30 8.06
C LYS A 52 -5.75 -13.61 8.58
N ASN A 53 -6.81 -14.10 7.94
CA ASN A 53 -7.41 -15.39 8.27
C ASN A 53 -6.71 -16.55 7.53
N LYS A 54 -7.04 -17.78 7.91
CA LYS A 54 -6.50 -19.00 7.27
C LYS A 54 -6.94 -19.19 5.81
N TRP A 55 -7.98 -18.48 5.38
CA TRP A 55 -8.61 -18.58 4.06
C TRP A 55 -8.01 -17.57 3.07
N GLY A 56 -7.02 -16.79 3.50
CA GLY A 56 -6.36 -15.78 2.68
C GLY A 56 -7.02 -14.41 2.65
N THR A 57 -8.11 -14.21 3.41
CA THR A 57 -8.73 -12.90 3.62
C THR A 57 -7.91 -12.09 4.61
N ARG A 58 -7.64 -10.83 4.29
CA ARG A 58 -6.98 -9.86 5.15
C ARG A 58 -7.88 -8.67 5.36
N ILE A 59 -8.05 -8.27 6.60
CA ILE A 59 -8.85 -7.11 6.99
C ILE A 59 -7.91 -6.10 7.61
N THR A 60 -7.98 -4.85 7.14
CA THR A 60 -7.07 -3.78 7.54
C THR A 60 -7.83 -2.47 7.82
N PRO A 61 -8.43 -2.30 9.01
CA PRO A 61 -8.95 -1.00 9.43
C PRO A 61 -7.82 0.00 9.64
N ILE A 62 -8.05 1.22 9.19
CA ILE A 62 -7.13 2.36 9.28
C ILE A 62 -7.93 3.57 9.76
N ILE A 63 -7.44 4.25 10.78
CA ILE A 63 -7.97 5.52 11.26
C ILE A 63 -6.89 6.57 11.04
N GLN A 64 -7.23 7.65 10.35
CA GLN A 64 -6.35 8.78 10.09
C GLN A 64 -6.88 10.04 10.76
N TRP A 65 -6.01 10.66 11.56
CA TRP A 65 -6.20 11.96 12.20
C TRP A 65 -5.18 12.94 11.61
N PRO A 66 -5.48 14.24 11.48
CA PRO A 66 -6.66 14.96 11.94
C PRO A 66 -7.86 14.95 10.98
N ASP A 67 -7.70 14.36 9.79
CA ASP A 67 -8.75 14.27 8.77
C ASP A 67 -10.00 13.50 9.26
N LYS A 68 -9.86 12.70 10.33
CA LYS A 68 -10.92 11.84 10.88
C LYS A 68 -11.49 10.88 9.83
N SER A 69 -10.66 10.46 8.88
CA SER A 69 -11.03 9.47 7.88
C SER A 69 -10.80 8.06 8.43
N PHE A 70 -11.78 7.21 8.18
CA PHE A 70 -11.74 5.80 8.51
C PHE A 70 -11.74 4.99 7.22
N MET A 71 -10.69 4.21 6.99
CA MET A 71 -10.60 3.31 5.85
C MET A 71 -10.66 1.87 6.34
N LEU A 72 -11.36 1.01 5.61
CA LEU A 72 -11.40 -0.42 5.91
C LEU A 72 -10.92 -1.20 4.69
N GLY A 73 -9.67 -1.66 4.70
CA GLY A 73 -9.13 -2.52 3.65
C GLY A 73 -9.58 -3.96 3.80
N PHE A 74 -10.00 -4.58 2.72
CA PHE A 74 -10.39 -5.98 2.62
C PHE A 74 -9.68 -6.59 1.42
N GLU A 75 -8.74 -7.50 1.65
CA GLU A 75 -8.03 -8.22 0.59
C GLU A 75 -8.38 -9.71 0.65
N GLN A 76 -8.89 -10.28 -0.43
CA GLN A 76 -9.21 -11.70 -0.57
C GLN A 76 -8.35 -12.32 -1.66
N ALA A 77 -7.59 -13.37 -1.33
CA ALA A 77 -6.98 -14.24 -2.33
C ALA A 77 -8.06 -15.09 -3.02
N LEU A 78 -8.22 -14.93 -4.33
CA LEU A 78 -9.17 -15.67 -5.17
C LEU A 78 -8.53 -16.92 -5.79
N ALA A 79 -7.26 -16.81 -6.19
CA ALA A 79 -6.51 -17.94 -6.73
C ALA A 79 -5.10 -17.94 -6.17
N TRP A 80 -4.50 -19.12 -6.10
CA TRP A 80 -3.14 -19.32 -5.60
C TRP A 80 -2.29 -19.94 -6.70
N GLN A 81 -1.03 -19.52 -6.76
CA GLN A 81 -0.01 -20.09 -7.61
C GLN A 81 1.19 -20.49 -6.77
N ARG A 82 1.93 -21.47 -7.28
CA ARG A 82 3.17 -21.92 -6.66
C ARG A 82 4.34 -21.18 -7.30
N SER A 83 5.04 -20.39 -6.49
CA SER A 83 6.26 -19.67 -6.85
C SER A 83 7.42 -20.37 -6.13
N GLY A 84 8.09 -21.28 -6.84
CA GLY A 84 9.10 -22.16 -6.26
C GLY A 84 8.57 -23.00 -5.09
N LEU A 85 9.09 -22.76 -3.89
CA LEU A 85 8.71 -23.45 -2.66
C LEU A 85 7.56 -22.76 -1.89
N ILE A 86 7.10 -21.60 -2.35
CA ILE A 86 6.12 -20.77 -1.64
C ILE A 86 4.81 -20.73 -2.44
N VAL A 87 3.68 -20.83 -1.75
CA VAL A 87 2.35 -20.63 -2.35
C VAL A 87 1.94 -19.18 -2.12
N ARG A 88 1.69 -18.46 -3.21
CA ARG A 88 1.35 -17.04 -3.21
C ARG A 88 0.06 -16.80 -3.98
N PRO A 89 -0.70 -15.74 -3.67
CA PRO A 89 -1.93 -15.45 -4.41
C PRO A 89 -1.60 -15.09 -5.86
N ALA A 90 -2.24 -15.79 -6.80
CA ALA A 90 -2.22 -15.46 -8.23
C ALA A 90 -3.22 -14.35 -8.55
N LEU A 91 -4.42 -14.44 -7.97
CA LEU A 91 -5.47 -13.44 -8.08
C LEU A 91 -5.85 -12.99 -6.66
N GLN A 92 -5.89 -11.68 -6.46
CA GLN A 92 -6.29 -11.05 -5.22
C GLN A 92 -7.27 -9.94 -5.53
N PHE A 93 -8.37 -9.90 -4.78
CA PHE A 93 -9.33 -8.81 -4.84
C PHE A 93 -9.19 -7.96 -3.59
N SER A 94 -9.04 -6.66 -3.76
CA SER A 94 -8.90 -5.67 -2.69
C SER A 94 -10.05 -4.69 -2.74
N LEU A 95 -10.61 -4.35 -1.58
CA LEU A 95 -11.71 -3.42 -1.42
C LEU A 95 -11.44 -2.52 -0.21
N CYS A 96 -11.44 -1.21 -0.42
CA CYS A 96 -11.06 -0.21 0.56
C CYS A 96 -12.11 0.92 0.58
N PRO A 97 -13.26 0.74 1.25
CA PRO A 97 -14.15 1.84 1.60
C PRO A 97 -13.48 2.82 2.57
N THR A 98 -13.73 4.11 2.34
CA THR A 98 -13.28 5.26 3.12
C THR A 98 -14.49 6.06 3.57
N PHE A 99 -14.62 6.24 4.88
CA PHE A 99 -15.72 6.96 5.53
C PHE A 99 -15.18 8.18 6.27
N GLY A 100 -15.85 9.32 6.10
CA GLY A 100 -15.45 10.58 6.72
C GLY A 100 -14.21 11.21 6.08
N GLY A 101 -13.77 12.32 6.68
CA GLY A 101 -12.67 13.14 6.19
C GLY A 101 -12.96 13.86 4.88
N SER A 102 -11.88 14.32 4.26
CA SER A 102 -11.93 15.23 3.10
C SER A 102 -12.23 14.51 1.78
N ASN A 103 -12.04 13.19 1.73
CA ASN A 103 -12.24 12.40 0.51
C ASN A 103 -12.88 11.01 0.80
N PRO A 104 -14.15 10.97 1.22
CA PRO A 104 -14.87 9.70 1.33
C PRO A 104 -15.06 9.05 -0.04
N GLY A 105 -15.11 7.71 -0.06
CA GLY A 105 -15.20 6.95 -1.29
C GLY A 105 -15.04 5.45 -1.10
N LEU A 106 -15.08 4.72 -2.20
CA LEU A 106 -14.83 3.27 -2.26
C LEU A 106 -13.73 3.02 -3.29
N ARG A 107 -12.72 2.24 -2.94
CA ARG A 107 -11.74 1.76 -3.90
C ARG A 107 -11.83 0.24 -4.01
N ALA A 108 -11.83 -0.30 -5.22
CA ALA A 108 -11.75 -1.72 -5.49
C ALA A 108 -10.58 -1.97 -6.45
N GLU A 109 -9.67 -2.86 -6.11
CA GLU A 109 -8.50 -3.19 -6.91
C GLU A 109 -8.42 -4.71 -7.11
N LEU A 110 -8.26 -5.16 -8.35
CA LEU A 110 -7.99 -6.55 -8.70
C LEU A 110 -6.49 -6.69 -9.01
N ILE A 111 -5.80 -7.46 -8.19
CA ILE A 111 -4.37 -7.75 -8.29
C ILE A 111 -4.22 -9.13 -8.95
N HIS A 112 -3.56 -9.17 -10.10
CA HIS A 112 -3.22 -10.39 -10.82
C HIS A 112 -1.70 -10.50 -10.94
N SER A 113 -1.12 -11.52 -10.30
CA SER A 113 0.30 -11.84 -10.43
C SER A 113 0.49 -12.87 -11.54
N VAL A 114 0.89 -12.41 -12.73
CA VAL A 114 1.05 -13.26 -13.94
C VAL A 114 2.26 -14.19 -13.81
N ASN A 115 3.37 -13.67 -13.28
CA ASN A 115 4.61 -14.42 -13.09
C ASN A 115 5.36 -13.90 -11.86
N ASP A 116 6.43 -14.58 -11.44
CA ASP A 116 7.25 -14.21 -10.28
C ASP A 116 7.80 -12.79 -10.36
N GLN A 117 8.09 -12.35 -11.58
CA GLN A 117 8.58 -11.02 -11.90
C GLN A 117 7.48 -10.05 -12.35
N LEU A 118 6.27 -10.49 -12.70
CA LEU A 118 5.26 -9.60 -13.30
C LEU A 118 3.92 -9.65 -12.57
N SER A 119 3.48 -8.50 -12.07
CA SER A 119 2.12 -8.32 -11.53
C SER A 119 1.41 -7.13 -12.16
N LEU A 120 0.11 -7.31 -12.36
CA LEU A 120 -0.83 -6.36 -12.92
C LEU A 120 -1.88 -6.06 -11.85
N ILE A 121 -2.14 -4.79 -11.59
CA ILE A 121 -3.22 -4.34 -10.73
C ILE A 121 -4.14 -3.49 -11.58
N CYS A 122 -5.43 -3.79 -11.52
CA CYS A 122 -6.48 -3.11 -12.24
C CYS A 122 -7.52 -2.71 -11.21
N GLY A 123 -7.72 -1.42 -10.98
CA GLY A 123 -8.62 -0.92 -9.97
C GLY A 123 -9.59 0.12 -10.47
N CYS A 124 -10.70 0.25 -9.76
CA CYS A 124 -11.59 1.38 -9.85
C CYS A 124 -11.74 2.03 -8.47
N ALA A 125 -11.82 3.34 -8.42
CA ALA A 125 -12.17 4.05 -7.20
C ALA A 125 -13.32 5.00 -7.49
N TYR A 126 -14.25 5.12 -6.56
CA TYR A 126 -15.33 6.07 -6.55
C TYR A 126 -15.06 7.03 -5.41
N MET A 127 -14.58 8.23 -5.74
CA MET A 127 -14.14 9.21 -4.75
C MET A 127 -14.83 10.55 -4.98
N THR A 128 -15.06 11.28 -3.90
CA THR A 128 -15.64 12.63 -4.00
C THR A 128 -14.72 13.59 -4.75
N HIS A 129 -13.41 13.46 -4.61
CA HIS A 129 -12.42 14.25 -5.34
C HIS A 129 -11.50 13.33 -6.17
N PRO A 130 -11.88 12.99 -7.41
CA PRO A 130 -11.04 12.15 -8.25
C PRO A 130 -9.84 12.97 -8.76
N SER A 131 -8.63 12.43 -8.61
CA SER A 131 -7.39 13.06 -9.10
C SER A 131 -6.77 12.23 -10.23
N VAL A 132 -6.18 12.92 -11.20
CA VAL A 132 -5.31 12.29 -12.21
C VAL A 132 -3.93 12.18 -11.62
N PHE A 133 -3.36 10.98 -11.62
CA PHE A 133 -2.00 10.80 -11.15
C PHE A 133 -1.28 9.73 -11.97
N ALA A 134 -0.01 9.97 -12.26
CA ALA A 134 0.87 9.00 -12.87
C ALA A 134 2.16 8.93 -12.04
N SER A 135 2.52 7.73 -11.59
CA SER A 135 3.79 7.49 -10.92
C SER A 135 4.57 6.38 -11.61
N LEU A 136 5.87 6.64 -11.75
CA LEU A 136 6.88 5.66 -12.14
C LEU A 136 7.83 5.49 -10.95
N SER A 137 7.98 4.26 -10.47
CA SER A 137 8.93 3.94 -9.40
C SER A 137 9.86 2.84 -9.89
N VAL A 138 11.17 3.04 -9.73
CA VAL A 138 12.19 2.05 -10.09
C VAL A 138 12.89 1.63 -8.80
N GLY A 139 12.76 0.37 -8.43
CA GLY A 139 13.41 -0.23 -7.26
C GLY A 139 14.53 -1.17 -7.68
N ARG A 140 15.56 -1.32 -6.83
CA ARG A 140 16.59 -2.35 -7.02
C ARG A 140 16.70 -3.15 -5.73
N SER A 141 16.60 -4.48 -5.80
CA SER A 141 16.86 -5.35 -4.67
C SER A 141 18.37 -5.55 -4.54
N LYS A 142 18.90 -5.30 -3.33
CA LYS A 142 20.31 -5.56 -3.02
C LYS A 142 20.40 -6.97 -2.44
N TRP A 143 20.86 -7.93 -3.25
CA TRP A 143 21.20 -9.27 -2.77
C TRP A 143 22.63 -9.27 -2.23
N ASN A 144 22.87 -9.98 -1.12
CA ASN A 144 24.15 -9.99 -0.41
C ASN A 144 25.21 -10.77 -1.23
N GLY A 145 25.84 -10.13 -2.22
CA GLY A 145 27.01 -10.63 -2.96
C GLY A 145 26.81 -11.10 -4.42
N ASN A 146 25.61 -11.02 -5.00
CA ASN A 146 25.34 -11.34 -6.42
C ASN A 146 24.43 -10.29 -7.08
N VAL A 147 24.27 -10.36 -8.41
CA VAL A 147 23.50 -9.38 -9.20
C VAL A 147 22.08 -9.23 -8.68
N GLY A 148 21.68 -7.98 -8.41
CA GLY A 148 20.38 -7.63 -7.84
C GLY A 148 19.30 -7.44 -8.90
N SER A 149 18.06 -7.82 -8.58
CA SER A 149 16.91 -7.63 -9.47
C SER A 149 16.43 -6.18 -9.43
N SER A 150 16.09 -5.60 -10.57
CA SER A 150 15.59 -4.23 -10.70
C SER A 150 14.11 -4.26 -11.06
N GLY A 151 13.24 -3.71 -10.21
CA GLY A 151 11.81 -3.63 -10.44
C GLY A 151 11.38 -2.28 -11.02
N ILE A 152 10.45 -2.26 -11.97
CA ILE A 152 9.74 -1.05 -12.41
C ILE A 152 8.27 -1.18 -12.02
N VAL A 153 7.74 -0.16 -11.35
CA VAL A 153 6.33 -0.01 -11.02
C VAL A 153 5.78 1.22 -11.75
N VAL A 154 4.89 1.00 -12.71
CA VAL A 154 4.14 2.07 -13.38
C VAL A 154 2.73 2.07 -12.82
N ARG A 155 2.24 3.20 -12.31
CA ARG A 155 0.86 3.37 -11.87
C ARG A 155 0.23 4.57 -12.57
N LEU A 156 -0.93 4.36 -13.16
CA LEU A 156 -1.73 5.40 -13.82
C LEU A 156 -3.14 5.40 -13.22
N ASP A 157 -3.58 6.55 -12.71
CA ASP A 157 -4.92 6.81 -12.18
C ASP A 157 -5.61 7.88 -13.04
N THR A 158 -6.74 7.54 -13.66
CA THR A 158 -7.49 8.45 -14.56
C THR A 158 -8.97 8.56 -14.19
N PRO A 159 -9.52 9.77 -14.00
CA PRO A 159 -10.94 9.98 -13.74
C PRO A 159 -11.76 9.79 -15.02
N LEU A 160 -12.83 9.01 -14.92
CA LEU A 160 -13.86 8.86 -15.94
C LEU A 160 -14.90 9.96 -15.71
N SER A 161 -14.94 10.94 -16.63
CA SER A 161 -15.70 12.18 -16.44
C SER A 161 -17.22 12.04 -16.60
N ASP A 162 -17.74 10.91 -17.09
CA ASP A 162 -19.11 10.88 -17.64
C ASP A 162 -20.20 10.33 -16.71
N VAL A 163 -19.86 9.56 -15.65
CA VAL A 163 -20.87 9.03 -14.72
C VAL A 163 -20.27 8.88 -13.32
N GLY A 164 -20.51 9.85 -12.43
CA GLY A 164 -20.32 9.65 -10.98
C GLY A 164 -18.89 9.74 -10.44
N ARG A 165 -17.92 10.35 -11.13
CA ARG A 165 -16.53 10.51 -10.63
C ARG A 165 -15.73 9.20 -10.34
N PRO A 166 -15.88 8.09 -11.07
CA PRO A 166 -15.00 6.95 -10.90
C PRO A 166 -13.61 7.24 -11.47
N SER A 167 -12.55 6.74 -10.85
CA SER A 167 -11.19 6.71 -11.37
C SER A 167 -10.77 5.27 -11.66
N PHE A 168 -9.97 5.07 -12.70
CA PHE A 168 -9.41 3.78 -13.06
C PHE A 168 -7.91 3.78 -12.80
N SER A 169 -7.42 2.74 -12.12
CA SER A 169 -6.03 2.56 -11.75
C SER A 169 -5.43 1.35 -12.46
N VAL A 170 -4.29 1.51 -13.11
CA VAL A 170 -3.49 0.38 -13.62
C VAL A 170 -2.11 0.46 -13.01
N GLN A 171 -1.68 -0.62 -12.36
CA GLN A 171 -0.30 -0.77 -11.90
C GLN A 171 0.37 -1.97 -12.55
N ILE A 172 1.55 -1.78 -13.12
CA ILE A 172 2.37 -2.86 -13.66
C ILE A 172 3.65 -2.90 -12.84
N ASN A 173 3.93 -4.02 -12.20
CA ASN A 173 5.19 -4.29 -11.54
C ASN A 173 5.96 -5.33 -12.35
N SER A 174 7.18 -4.99 -12.79
CA SER A 174 8.06 -5.90 -13.52
C SER A 174 9.43 -5.95 -12.85
N GLY A 175 9.87 -7.13 -12.43
CA GLY A 175 11.23 -7.43 -12.00
C GLY A 175 12.10 -7.81 -13.19
N VAL A 176 13.10 -6.99 -13.48
CA VAL A 176 14.13 -7.21 -14.49
C VAL A 176 15.40 -7.68 -13.77
N GLU A 177 15.79 -8.91 -14.00
CA GLU A 177 17.11 -9.43 -13.59
C GLU A 177 18.13 -9.07 -14.69
N PHE A 178 19.26 -8.51 -14.29
CA PHE A 178 20.39 -8.19 -15.16
C PHE A 178 21.59 -9.06 -14.81
#